data_AF-A0A7N4PN30-F1
#
_entry.id   AF-A0A7N4PN30-F1
#
_cell.length_a   1.000
_cell.length_b   1.000
_cell.length_c   1.000
_cell.angle_alpha   90.00
_cell.angle_beta   90.00
_cell.angle_gamma   90.00
#
_symmetry.space_group_name_H-M   'P 1'
#
loop_
_entity.id
_entity.type
_entity.pdbx_description
1 polymer ?
#
loop_
_entity_poly.entity_id
_entity_poly.type
_entity_poly.pdbx_seq_one_letter_code
_entity_poly.pdbx_strand_id
1 'polypeptide(L)'
;KISLPHKLTRQYPAYELYLYGEGSYAQENKNLLLSGIPVLFLPGNAGSYKQVRSLGSIALRKAEDIDFKYHFDFFSVNFNEELVALYGGSLKKQTKFVHECIKIILKLYEGQDFAPKSVAIVGHSMGGLVARALLTLKNFKPELVNLLVTQATPHTAPVMSLDSYLNDFYKTVNNYWILNAQDIKLSTLSIAGGFRDYQVRSGLSSLTKLSQQTQALSVVSTAVPRTWASTDHLSIVWCKQLQLATIRAFFDLIDDDTKQITMKPKKKMAVLNHHFIKYPAKPFEEIPNIVADLTGVL
;
A
#
# COMPACT_ATOMS: atom_id res chain seq x y z
N LYS A 1 12.98 14.80 5.18
CA LYS A 1 12.22 15.43 4.07
C LYS A 1 13.07 15.31 2.80
N ILE A 2 12.48 14.89 1.69
CA ILE A 2 13.18 14.76 0.41
C ILE A 2 13.09 16.09 -0.35
N SER A 3 14.20 16.52 -0.94
CA SER A 3 14.23 17.72 -1.77
C SER A 3 13.50 17.45 -3.09
N LEU A 4 12.44 18.21 -3.36
CA LEU A 4 11.65 18.10 -4.57
C LEU A 4 12.18 19.08 -5.64
N PRO A 5 12.11 18.75 -6.94
CA PRO A 5 12.46 19.68 -8.00
C PRO A 5 11.71 21.01 -7.87
N HIS A 6 12.39 22.13 -8.11
CA HIS A 6 11.82 23.49 -7.93
C HIS A 6 10.46 23.68 -8.64
N LYS A 7 10.33 23.16 -9.87
CA LYS A 7 9.08 23.19 -10.63
C LYS A 7 7.93 22.49 -9.89
N LEU A 8 8.20 21.35 -9.25
CA LEU A 8 7.22 20.58 -8.51
C LEU A 8 6.84 21.30 -7.21
N THR A 9 7.82 21.82 -6.46
CA THR A 9 7.56 22.62 -5.24
C THR A 9 6.72 23.86 -5.54
N ARG A 10 6.95 24.54 -6.67
CA ARG A 10 6.12 25.67 -7.10
C ARG A 10 4.69 25.26 -7.45
N GLN A 11 4.50 24.09 -8.04
CA GLN A 11 3.18 23.58 -8.42
C GLN A 11 2.39 23.02 -7.23
N TYR A 12 3.10 22.46 -6.23
CA TYR A 12 2.53 21.82 -5.04
C TYR A 12 3.20 22.34 -3.76
N PRO A 13 3.08 23.64 -3.43
CA PRO A 13 3.88 24.26 -2.37
C PRO A 13 3.59 23.72 -0.96
N ALA A 14 2.41 23.15 -0.76
CA ALA A 14 2.00 22.57 0.52
C ALA A 14 2.29 21.06 0.62
N TYR A 15 2.65 20.39 -0.49
CA TYR A 15 2.85 18.95 -0.47
C TYR A 15 4.32 18.60 -0.38
N GLU A 16 4.60 17.53 0.35
CA GLU A 16 5.97 17.12 0.64
C GLU A 16 6.10 15.60 0.55
N LEU A 17 7.35 15.15 0.34
CA LEU A 17 7.71 13.75 0.36
C LEU A 17 8.75 13.50 1.47
N TYR A 18 8.54 12.45 2.24
CA TYR A 18 9.42 12.05 3.33
C TYR A 18 9.91 10.63 3.10
N LEU A 19 11.15 10.38 3.50
CA LEU A 19 11.66 9.03 3.79
C LEU A 19 11.54 8.85 5.31
N TYR A 20 10.93 7.76 5.74
CA TYR A 20 10.89 7.36 7.14
C TYR A 20 12.25 6.80 7.55
N GLY A 21 12.70 7.15 8.75
CA GLY A 21 13.86 6.56 9.38
C GLY A 21 13.88 6.87 10.87
N GLU A 22 14.49 5.98 11.66
CA GLU A 22 14.76 6.18 13.09
C GLU A 22 16.20 5.76 13.43
N GLY A 23 16.73 6.24 14.56
CA GLY A 23 18.07 5.87 15.03
C GLY A 23 19.20 6.15 14.03
N SER A 24 20.14 5.21 13.93
CA SER A 24 21.28 5.24 12.99
C SER A 24 20.83 5.21 11.54
N TYR A 25 19.78 4.45 11.22
CA TYR A 25 19.22 4.36 9.86
C TYR A 25 18.81 5.75 9.32
N ALA A 26 18.24 6.61 10.18
CA ALA A 26 17.92 7.99 9.78
C ALA A 26 19.16 8.85 9.49
N GLN A 27 20.29 8.56 10.15
CA GLN A 27 21.53 9.30 9.98
C GLN A 27 22.29 8.85 8.73
N GLU A 28 22.37 7.54 8.50
CA GLU A 28 23.03 6.93 7.35
C GLU A 28 22.33 7.31 6.04
N ASN A 29 21.00 7.35 6.02
CA ASN A 29 20.21 7.66 4.83
C ASN A 29 19.98 9.16 4.59
N LYS A 30 20.69 10.05 5.30
CA LYS A 30 20.61 11.50 5.06
C LYS A 30 20.96 11.90 3.62
N ASN A 31 21.88 11.17 3.01
CA ASN A 31 22.34 11.41 1.64
C ASN A 31 21.49 10.68 0.58
N LEU A 32 20.44 9.96 1.00
CA LEU A 32 19.53 9.21 0.12
C LEU A 32 20.25 8.15 -0.75
N LEU A 33 21.33 7.56 -0.24
CA LEU A 33 21.99 6.39 -0.83
C LEU A 33 21.24 5.13 -0.39
N LEU A 34 20.08 4.91 -1.00
CA LEU A 34 19.15 3.84 -0.64
C LEU A 34 19.50 2.53 -1.33
N SER A 35 19.09 1.39 -0.80
CA SER A 35 19.26 0.08 -1.49
C SER A 35 18.12 -0.90 -1.21
N GLY A 36 17.09 -0.43 -0.49
CA GLY A 36 15.95 -1.23 -0.10
C GLY A 36 14.85 -1.23 -1.15
N ILE A 37 13.72 -1.77 -0.74
CA ILE A 37 12.53 -1.91 -1.57
C ILE A 37 11.59 -0.73 -1.30
N PRO A 38 11.26 0.10 -2.30
CA PRO A 38 10.50 1.32 -2.07
C PRO A 38 9.02 1.04 -1.81
N VAL A 39 8.53 1.54 -0.68
CA VAL A 39 7.10 1.52 -0.31
C VAL A 39 6.60 2.95 -0.11
N LEU A 40 5.56 3.35 -0.82
CA LEU A 40 4.96 4.67 -0.69
C LEU A 40 3.67 4.62 0.14
N PHE A 41 3.68 5.27 1.29
CA PHE A 41 2.51 5.46 2.13
C PHE A 41 1.74 6.73 1.74
N LEU A 42 0.43 6.60 1.58
CA LEU A 42 -0.48 7.70 1.27
C LEU A 42 -1.50 7.86 2.41
N PRO A 43 -1.44 8.98 3.17
CA PRO A 43 -2.38 9.23 4.26
C PRO A 43 -3.78 9.59 3.75
N GLY A 44 -4.75 9.46 4.66
CA GLY A 44 -6.15 9.80 4.43
C GLY A 44 -6.51 11.26 4.65
N ASN A 45 -7.82 11.51 4.78
CA ASN A 45 -8.40 12.80 5.15
C ASN A 45 -7.85 13.30 6.49
N ALA A 46 -7.30 14.52 6.53
CA ALA A 46 -6.58 15.07 7.69
C ALA A 46 -5.49 14.13 8.26
N GLY A 47 -4.99 13.21 7.43
CA GLY A 47 -4.02 12.20 7.85
C GLY A 47 -2.61 12.75 7.83
N SER A 48 -1.88 12.52 8.92
CA SER A 48 -0.46 12.87 8.99
C SER A 48 0.40 11.83 8.27
N TYR A 49 1.39 12.29 7.51
CA TYR A 49 2.43 11.43 6.91
C TYR A 49 3.15 10.56 7.94
N LYS A 50 3.14 10.94 9.22
CA LYS A 50 3.74 10.19 10.34
C LYS A 50 3.04 8.87 10.63
N GLN A 51 1.84 8.63 10.10
CA GLN A 51 1.13 7.35 10.23
C GLN A 51 1.94 6.16 9.69
N VAL A 52 2.87 6.40 8.74
CA VAL A 52 3.78 5.37 8.22
C VAL A 52 4.68 4.72 9.27
N ARG A 53 4.90 5.38 10.42
CA ARG A 53 5.84 4.96 11.47
C ARG A 53 5.63 3.51 11.93
N SER A 54 4.38 3.06 12.06
CA SER A 54 4.09 1.71 12.52
C SER A 54 4.58 0.64 11.55
N LEU A 55 4.41 0.87 10.24
CA LEU A 55 4.96 -0.01 9.20
C LEU A 55 6.47 0.05 9.18
N GLY A 56 7.02 1.27 9.13
CA GLY A 56 8.45 1.51 9.03
C GLY A 56 9.25 0.91 10.18
N SER A 57 8.83 1.12 11.43
CA SER A 57 9.54 0.60 12.62
C SER A 57 9.53 -0.93 12.69
N ILE A 58 8.39 -1.55 12.33
CA ILE A 58 8.29 -3.02 12.31
C ILE A 58 9.16 -3.61 11.20
N ALA A 59 9.17 -2.99 10.01
CA ALA A 59 10.00 -3.42 8.90
C ALA A 59 11.50 -3.24 9.18
N LEU A 60 11.88 -2.12 9.79
CA LEU A 60 13.28 -1.85 10.16
C LEU A 60 13.81 -2.89 11.15
N ARG A 61 13.07 -3.18 12.23
CA ARG A 61 13.45 -4.24 13.18
C ARG A 61 13.57 -5.60 12.50
N LYS A 62 12.63 -5.93 11.59
CA LYS A 62 12.71 -7.19 10.84
C LYS A 62 13.92 -7.24 9.92
N ALA A 63 14.34 -6.11 9.35
CA ALA A 63 15.56 -6.01 8.56
C ALA A 63 16.82 -6.19 9.43
N GLU A 64 16.86 -5.56 10.61
CA GLU A 64 17.94 -5.73 11.60
C GLU A 64 18.07 -7.21 12.02
N ASP A 65 16.95 -7.89 12.29
CA ASP A 65 16.92 -9.32 12.67
C ASP A 65 17.48 -10.26 11.59
N ILE A 66 17.62 -9.80 10.34
CA ILE A 66 18.15 -10.58 9.22
C ILE A 66 19.42 -9.95 8.62
N ASP A 67 20.13 -9.14 9.42
CA ASP A 67 21.37 -8.45 9.05
C ASP A 67 21.24 -7.63 7.77
N PHE A 68 20.10 -6.94 7.60
CA PHE A 68 19.76 -6.13 6.44
C PHE A 68 19.85 -6.87 5.09
N LYS A 69 19.77 -8.22 5.08
CA LYS A 69 19.69 -9.01 3.84
C LYS A 69 18.63 -8.46 2.89
N TYR A 70 17.49 -8.05 3.46
CA TYR A 70 16.46 -7.25 2.79
C TYR A 70 15.91 -6.19 3.74
N HIS A 71 15.54 -5.05 3.19
CA HIS A 71 14.83 -3.99 3.93
C HIS A 71 13.90 -3.20 3.00
N PHE A 72 12.96 -2.49 3.61
CA PHE A 72 12.00 -1.65 2.92
C PHE A 72 12.25 -0.17 3.23
N ASP A 73 12.35 0.63 2.19
CA ASP A 73 12.47 2.08 2.31
C ASP A 73 11.07 2.68 2.26
N PHE A 74 10.55 3.06 3.42
CA PHE A 74 9.21 3.64 3.53
C PHE A 74 9.23 5.13 3.24
N PHE A 75 8.63 5.50 2.12
CA PHE A 75 8.31 6.87 1.78
C PHE A 75 6.90 7.22 2.26
N SER A 76 6.66 8.48 2.57
CA SER A 76 5.33 8.98 2.88
C SER A 76 5.10 10.36 2.28
N VAL A 77 3.92 10.55 1.70
CA VAL A 77 3.47 11.85 1.24
C VAL A 77 2.82 12.62 2.38
N ASN A 78 3.11 13.91 2.47
CA ASN A 78 2.35 14.87 3.26
C ASN A 78 1.43 15.67 2.33
N PHE A 79 0.12 15.49 2.45
CA PHE A 79 -0.89 16.26 1.71
C PHE A 79 -1.31 17.54 2.46
N ASN A 80 -0.50 18.03 3.39
CA ASN A 80 -0.83 19.17 4.26
C ASN A 80 -2.13 18.97 5.05
N GLU A 81 -2.44 17.72 5.40
CA GLU A 81 -3.63 17.34 6.19
C GLU A 81 -4.95 17.91 5.61
N GLU A 82 -5.02 18.04 4.27
CA GLU A 82 -6.20 18.54 3.57
C GLU A 82 -7.47 17.70 3.88
N LEU A 83 -8.60 18.40 4.04
CA LEU A 83 -9.91 17.82 4.36
C LEU A 83 -10.64 17.30 3.11
N VAL A 84 -10.04 16.31 2.45
CA VAL A 84 -10.55 15.76 1.17
C VAL A 84 -11.87 14.99 1.27
N ALA A 85 -12.31 14.63 2.47
CA ALA A 85 -13.64 14.06 2.70
C ALA A 85 -14.76 15.13 2.64
N LEU A 86 -14.41 16.42 2.78
CA LEU A 86 -15.35 17.55 2.71
C LEU A 86 -15.32 18.24 1.35
N TYR A 87 -14.19 18.19 0.63
CA TYR A 87 -14.02 18.81 -0.68
C TYR A 87 -13.11 17.97 -1.59
N GLY A 88 -13.70 17.38 -2.64
CA GLY A 88 -12.98 16.53 -3.60
C GLY A 88 -12.07 17.27 -4.59
N GLY A 89 -12.08 18.61 -4.63
CA GLY A 89 -11.32 19.39 -5.62
C GLY A 89 -9.80 19.22 -5.55
N SER A 90 -9.24 18.81 -4.41
CA SER A 90 -7.81 18.52 -4.29
C SER A 90 -7.41 17.09 -4.66
N LEU A 91 -8.35 16.13 -4.76
CA LEU A 91 -8.03 14.72 -5.02
C LEU A 91 -7.30 14.51 -6.36
N LYS A 92 -7.68 15.25 -7.40
CA LYS A 92 -6.98 15.24 -8.69
C LYS A 92 -5.56 15.82 -8.59
N LYS A 93 -5.37 16.85 -7.76
CA LYS A 93 -4.06 17.45 -7.48
C LYS A 93 -3.17 16.47 -6.71
N GLN A 94 -3.70 15.83 -5.67
CA GLN A 94 -3.02 14.79 -4.90
C GLN A 94 -2.60 13.62 -5.79
N THR A 95 -3.49 13.12 -6.65
CA THR A 95 -3.19 12.02 -7.59
C THR A 95 -2.02 12.37 -8.52
N LYS A 96 -1.99 13.58 -9.08
CA LYS A 96 -0.88 14.03 -9.91
C LYS A 96 0.42 14.18 -9.12
N PHE A 97 0.35 14.68 -7.89
CA PHE A 97 1.54 14.80 -7.04
C PHE A 97 2.13 13.43 -6.68
N VAL A 98 1.28 12.45 -6.35
CA VAL A 98 1.70 11.07 -6.09
C VAL A 98 2.40 10.47 -7.32
N HIS A 99 1.87 10.69 -8.52
CA HIS A 99 2.55 10.25 -9.75
C HIS A 99 3.97 10.83 -9.87
N GLU A 100 4.16 12.11 -9.57
CA GLU A 100 5.50 12.72 -9.57
C GLU A 100 6.39 12.18 -8.44
N CYS A 101 5.83 11.89 -7.26
CA CYS A 101 6.56 11.25 -6.17
C CYS A 101 7.09 9.87 -6.56
N ILE A 102 6.29 9.05 -7.25
CA ILE A 102 6.72 7.73 -7.72
C ILE A 102 7.95 7.86 -8.64
N LYS A 103 7.94 8.80 -9.58
CA LYS A 103 9.10 9.05 -10.46
C LYS A 103 10.33 9.47 -9.68
N ILE A 104 10.17 10.37 -8.71
CA ILE A 104 11.26 10.85 -7.86
C ILE A 104 11.85 9.69 -7.06
N ILE A 105 11.00 8.86 -6.45
CA ILE A 105 11.41 7.69 -5.67
C ILE A 105 12.24 6.76 -6.54
N LEU A 106 11.73 6.33 -7.69
CA LEU A 106 12.45 5.41 -8.57
C LEU A 106 13.78 5.99 -9.06
N LYS A 107 13.83 7.31 -9.27
CA LYS A 107 15.06 8.01 -9.65
C LYS A 107 16.15 7.96 -8.57
N LEU A 108 15.79 7.88 -7.29
CA LEU A 108 16.77 7.76 -6.19
C LEU A 108 17.57 6.44 -6.27
N TYR A 109 17.08 5.45 -7.01
CA TYR A 109 17.72 4.15 -7.16
C TYR A 109 18.40 3.95 -8.53
N GLU A 110 18.42 4.96 -9.39
CA GLU A 110 19.11 4.87 -10.69
C GLU A 110 20.59 4.51 -10.50
N GLY A 111 21.09 3.55 -11.28
CA GLY A 111 22.49 3.11 -11.23
C GLY A 111 22.78 1.96 -10.25
N GLN A 112 21.78 1.47 -9.52
CA GLN A 112 21.94 0.28 -8.67
C GLN A 112 21.74 -1.02 -9.45
N ASP A 113 22.44 -2.08 -9.04
CA ASP A 113 22.34 -3.41 -9.67
C ASP A 113 20.91 -3.95 -9.68
N PHE A 114 20.19 -3.76 -8.58
CA PHE A 114 18.82 -4.23 -8.36
C PHE A 114 17.82 -3.07 -8.30
N ALA A 115 18.01 -2.05 -9.13
CA ALA A 115 17.19 -0.85 -9.12
C ALA A 115 15.68 -1.20 -9.29
N PRO A 116 14.80 -0.78 -8.35
CA PRO A 116 13.37 -0.97 -8.47
C PRO A 116 12.83 -0.26 -9.72
N LYS A 117 11.94 -0.95 -10.44
CA LYS A 117 11.19 -0.37 -11.58
C LYS A 117 9.78 0.10 -11.19
N SER A 118 9.40 -0.14 -9.94
CA SER A 118 8.04 0.03 -9.44
C SER A 118 8.07 0.21 -7.92
N VAL A 119 7.01 0.79 -7.36
CA VAL A 119 6.83 0.95 -5.91
C VAL A 119 5.66 0.11 -5.42
N ALA A 120 5.71 -0.36 -4.17
CA ALA A 120 4.50 -0.79 -3.48
C ALA A 120 3.80 0.44 -2.87
N ILE A 121 2.47 0.46 -2.83
CA ILE A 121 1.71 1.55 -2.23
C ILE A 121 0.89 1.02 -1.06
N VAL A 122 0.95 1.71 0.09
CA VAL A 122 0.03 1.51 1.20
C VAL A 122 -0.82 2.77 1.36
N GLY A 123 -2.11 2.68 1.03
CA GLY A 123 -3.04 3.81 1.10
C GLY A 123 -4.02 3.67 2.26
N HIS A 124 -4.09 4.67 3.12
CA HIS A 124 -5.09 4.74 4.18
C HIS A 124 -6.26 5.63 3.77
N SER A 125 -7.50 5.17 4.00
CA SER A 125 -8.70 5.97 3.76
C SER A 125 -8.71 6.58 2.34
N MET A 126 -8.87 7.89 2.21
CA MET A 126 -8.84 8.57 0.91
C MET A 126 -7.50 8.44 0.16
N GLY A 127 -6.38 8.20 0.85
CA GLY A 127 -5.09 7.92 0.24
C GLY A 127 -5.09 6.65 -0.63
N GLY A 128 -5.85 5.63 -0.24
CA GLY A 128 -6.04 4.44 -1.07
C GLY A 128 -6.90 4.70 -2.31
N LEU A 129 -7.85 5.63 -2.24
CA LEU A 129 -8.61 6.06 -3.41
C LEU A 129 -7.75 6.89 -4.37
N VAL A 130 -6.89 7.78 -3.84
CA VAL A 130 -5.87 8.51 -4.60
C VAL A 130 -4.92 7.54 -5.32
N ALA A 131 -4.49 6.46 -4.66
CA ALA A 131 -3.68 5.42 -5.29
C ALA A 131 -4.39 4.78 -6.49
N ARG A 132 -5.68 4.42 -6.34
CA ARG A 132 -6.49 3.86 -7.43
C ARG A 132 -6.66 4.82 -8.60
N ALA A 133 -6.73 6.12 -8.32
CA ALA A 133 -6.89 7.17 -9.31
C ALA A 133 -5.64 7.38 -10.18
N LEU A 134 -4.47 6.85 -9.79
CA LEU A 134 -3.27 6.90 -10.63
C LEU A 134 -3.52 6.29 -12.01
N LEU A 135 -4.27 5.17 -12.08
CA LEU A 135 -4.59 4.49 -13.34
C LEU A 135 -5.47 5.33 -14.28
N THR A 136 -6.19 6.34 -13.76
CA THR A 136 -7.03 7.20 -14.61
C THR A 136 -6.25 8.33 -15.26
N LEU A 137 -4.96 8.50 -14.96
CA LEU A 137 -4.12 9.53 -15.56
C LEU A 137 -3.64 9.08 -16.95
N LYS A 138 -3.84 9.92 -17.98
CA LYS A 138 -3.53 9.61 -19.39
C LYS A 138 -2.11 9.06 -19.65
N ASN A 139 -1.11 9.52 -18.89
CA ASN A 139 0.30 9.17 -19.09
C ASN A 139 0.86 8.34 -17.92
N PHE A 140 -0.01 7.70 -17.14
CA PHE A 140 0.42 6.82 -16.06
C PHE A 140 0.65 5.42 -16.59
N LYS A 141 1.76 4.85 -16.15
CA LYS A 141 2.22 3.51 -16.50
C LYS A 141 1.87 2.57 -15.34
N PRO A 142 0.90 1.66 -15.48
CA PRO A 142 0.48 0.78 -14.39
C PRO A 142 1.63 -0.04 -13.78
N GLU A 143 2.64 -0.36 -14.57
CA GLU A 143 3.85 -1.07 -14.15
C GLU A 143 4.69 -0.33 -13.10
N LEU A 144 4.48 0.98 -12.92
CA LEU A 144 5.15 1.75 -11.87
C LEU A 144 4.66 1.39 -10.47
N VAL A 145 3.56 0.64 -10.34
CA VAL A 145 3.03 0.17 -9.06
C VAL A 145 2.99 -1.35 -9.07
N ASN A 146 3.74 -1.96 -8.16
CA ASN A 146 3.82 -3.41 -8.06
C ASN A 146 2.62 -3.99 -7.29
N LEU A 147 2.29 -3.37 -6.16
CA LEU A 147 1.34 -3.86 -5.16
C LEU A 147 0.60 -2.67 -4.57
N LEU A 148 -0.72 -2.80 -4.44
CA LEU A 148 -1.54 -1.82 -3.73
C LEU A 148 -2.15 -2.48 -2.49
N VAL A 149 -1.80 -1.98 -1.31
CA VAL A 149 -2.47 -2.33 -0.05
C VAL A 149 -3.28 -1.13 0.40
N THR A 150 -4.56 -1.33 0.69
CA THR A 150 -5.44 -0.29 1.23
C THR A 150 -5.95 -0.66 2.62
N GLN A 151 -5.98 0.34 3.51
CA GLN A 151 -6.46 0.20 4.87
C GLN A 151 -7.60 1.20 5.10
N ALA A 152 -8.80 0.70 5.42
CA ALA A 152 -10.01 1.49 5.65
C ALA A 152 -10.35 2.45 4.50
N THR A 153 -10.01 2.08 3.26
CA THR A 153 -10.30 2.90 2.09
C THR A 153 -11.77 2.74 1.70
N PRO A 154 -12.55 3.83 1.57
CA PRO A 154 -13.89 3.77 0.99
C PRO A 154 -13.76 3.59 -0.53
N HIS A 155 -13.77 2.35 -1.02
CA HIS A 155 -13.61 2.05 -2.44
C HIS A 155 -14.87 2.30 -3.27
N THR A 156 -16.04 1.98 -2.70
CA THR A 156 -17.29 1.92 -3.45
C THR A 156 -17.95 3.28 -3.62
N ALA A 157 -17.98 4.09 -2.56
CA ALA A 157 -18.65 5.39 -2.51
C ALA A 157 -18.04 6.24 -1.39
N PRO A 158 -18.15 7.58 -1.45
CA PRO A 158 -17.72 8.44 -0.37
C PRO A 158 -18.52 8.14 0.91
N VAL A 159 -17.88 8.35 2.08
CA VAL A 159 -18.55 8.23 3.40
C VAL A 159 -19.73 9.20 3.49
N MET A 160 -19.55 10.41 2.97
CA MET A 160 -20.58 11.42 2.86
C MET A 160 -20.42 12.15 1.51
N SER A 161 -21.51 12.24 0.75
CA SER A 161 -21.53 12.92 -0.55
C SER A 161 -21.72 14.43 -0.36
N LEU A 162 -20.66 15.12 0.07
CA LEU A 162 -20.70 16.54 0.42
C LEU A 162 -20.47 17.50 -0.75
N ASP A 163 -19.85 17.04 -1.84
CA ASP A 163 -19.58 17.88 -3.01
C ASP A 163 -19.62 17.09 -4.33
N SER A 164 -19.87 17.78 -5.44
CA SER A 164 -19.93 17.15 -6.78
C SER A 164 -18.57 16.65 -7.25
N TYR A 165 -17.48 17.36 -6.94
CA TYR A 165 -16.12 16.95 -7.35
C TYR A 165 -15.73 15.61 -6.72
N LEU A 166 -16.08 15.37 -5.46
CA LEU A 166 -15.87 14.10 -4.78
C LEU A 166 -16.66 12.99 -5.48
N ASN A 167 -17.95 13.19 -5.70
CA ASN A 167 -18.79 12.20 -6.38
C ASN A 167 -18.27 11.89 -7.80
N ASP A 168 -17.86 12.91 -8.56
CA ASP A 168 -17.30 12.75 -9.90
C ASP A 168 -15.94 12.05 -9.89
N PHE A 169 -15.11 12.30 -8.87
CA PHE A 169 -13.86 11.59 -8.67
C PHE A 169 -14.10 10.10 -8.44
N TYR A 170 -15.03 9.74 -7.53
CA TYR A 170 -15.41 8.35 -7.30
C TYR A 170 -15.96 7.68 -8.56
N LYS A 171 -16.87 8.35 -9.28
CA LYS A 171 -17.41 7.83 -10.55
C LYS A 171 -16.30 7.58 -11.56
N THR A 172 -15.39 8.54 -11.73
CA THR A 172 -14.26 8.41 -12.67
C THR A 172 -13.38 7.22 -12.32
N VAL A 173 -12.98 7.10 -11.05
CA VAL A 173 -12.11 6.01 -10.58
C VAL A 173 -12.83 4.66 -10.70
N ASN A 174 -14.07 4.54 -10.23
CA ASN A 174 -14.80 3.28 -10.26
C ASN A 174 -15.15 2.85 -11.69
N ASN A 175 -15.60 3.76 -12.55
CA ASN A 175 -15.88 3.43 -13.95
C ASN A 175 -14.62 2.96 -14.67
N TYR A 176 -13.46 3.60 -14.45
CA TYR A 176 -12.21 3.14 -15.04
C TYR A 176 -11.86 1.72 -14.59
N TRP A 177 -11.95 1.43 -13.30
CA TRP A 177 -11.64 0.09 -12.76
C TRP A 177 -12.60 -1.00 -13.24
N ILE A 178 -13.89 -0.67 -13.37
CA ILE A 178 -14.92 -1.60 -13.88
C ILE A 178 -14.70 -1.88 -15.37
N LEU A 179 -14.53 -0.83 -16.18
CA LEU A 179 -14.40 -0.97 -17.64
C LEU A 179 -13.09 -1.66 -18.05
N ASN A 180 -12.04 -1.55 -17.25
CA ASN A 180 -10.72 -2.12 -17.53
C ASN A 180 -10.39 -3.31 -16.60
N ALA A 181 -11.39 -3.95 -16.00
CA ALA A 181 -11.17 -4.97 -14.97
C ALA A 181 -10.31 -6.15 -15.46
N GLN A 182 -10.39 -6.52 -16.74
CA GLN A 182 -9.60 -7.61 -17.33
C GLN A 182 -8.14 -7.20 -17.61
N ASP A 183 -7.89 -5.92 -17.87
CA ASP A 183 -6.57 -5.40 -18.26
C ASP A 183 -5.73 -4.93 -17.06
N ILE A 184 -6.38 -4.57 -15.96
CA ILE A 184 -5.70 -4.15 -14.73
C ILE A 184 -5.06 -5.37 -14.06
N LYS A 185 -3.73 -5.47 -14.21
CA LYS A 185 -2.87 -6.49 -13.61
C LYS A 185 -2.23 -6.06 -12.28
N LEU A 186 -2.85 -5.10 -11.58
CA LEU A 186 -2.35 -4.60 -10.30
C LEU A 186 -2.90 -5.47 -9.16
N SER A 187 -2.00 -6.18 -8.48
CA SER A 187 -2.37 -6.93 -7.28
C SER A 187 -2.78 -5.98 -6.16
N THR A 188 -4.01 -6.14 -5.66
CA THR A 188 -4.62 -5.22 -4.69
C THR A 188 -5.14 -5.98 -3.47
N LEU A 189 -4.73 -5.56 -2.28
CA LEU A 189 -5.27 -6.03 -1.00
C LEU A 189 -6.02 -4.88 -0.33
N SER A 190 -7.32 -5.05 -0.07
CA SER A 190 -8.12 -4.13 0.74
C SER A 190 -8.42 -4.72 2.11
N ILE A 191 -8.13 -3.96 3.16
CA ILE A 191 -8.38 -4.33 4.56
C ILE A 191 -9.35 -3.31 5.17
N ALA A 192 -10.53 -3.77 5.56
CA ALA A 192 -11.50 -2.97 6.32
C ALA A 192 -11.23 -3.06 7.83
N GLY A 193 -11.57 -2.01 8.59
CA GLY A 193 -11.36 -1.98 10.06
C GLY A 193 -12.36 -2.78 10.89
N GLY A 194 -13.44 -3.27 10.28
CA GLY A 194 -14.51 -3.99 10.97
C GLY A 194 -15.53 -3.05 11.63
N PHE A 195 -16.14 -3.50 12.73
CA PHE A 195 -17.24 -2.81 13.42
C PHE A 195 -16.85 -1.47 14.07
N ARG A 196 -15.61 -1.34 14.56
CA ARG A 196 -15.13 -0.12 15.25
C ARG A 196 -14.80 1.02 14.30
N ASP A 197 -14.71 0.75 12.99
CA ASP A 197 -14.57 1.81 12.00
C ASP A 197 -15.95 2.44 11.71
N TYR A 198 -16.29 3.43 12.53
CA TYR A 198 -17.54 4.17 12.38
C TYR A 198 -17.52 5.16 11.21
N GLN A 199 -16.33 5.48 10.66
CA GLN A 199 -16.21 6.40 9.52
C GLN A 199 -16.41 5.64 8.21
N VAL A 200 -15.67 4.56 8.00
CA VAL A 200 -15.72 3.75 6.78
C VAL A 200 -16.22 2.36 7.12
N ARG A 201 -17.53 2.16 6.93
CA ARG A 201 -18.15 0.83 7.09
C ARG A 201 -17.49 -0.19 6.15
N SER A 202 -17.30 -1.42 6.63
CA SER A 202 -16.56 -2.47 5.91
C SER A 202 -17.09 -2.75 4.49
N GLY A 203 -18.40 -2.59 4.26
CA GLY A 203 -18.99 -2.73 2.92
C GLY A 203 -18.48 -1.70 1.90
N LEU A 204 -18.10 -0.49 2.33
CA LEU A 204 -17.50 0.53 1.45
C LEU A 204 -16.07 0.18 1.07
N SER A 205 -15.35 -0.55 1.93
CA SER A 205 -13.97 -0.99 1.68
C SER A 205 -13.85 -2.25 0.85
N SER A 206 -14.96 -2.88 0.48
CA SER A 206 -14.91 -4.07 -0.37
C SER A 206 -14.57 -3.72 -1.81
N LEU A 207 -13.72 -4.54 -2.43
CA LEU A 207 -13.46 -4.53 -3.87
C LEU A 207 -14.41 -5.45 -4.66
N THR A 208 -15.28 -6.23 -4.00
CA THR A 208 -16.11 -7.26 -4.69
C THR A 208 -17.06 -6.73 -5.76
N LYS A 209 -17.60 -5.51 -5.61
CA LYS A 209 -18.41 -4.88 -6.67
C LYS A 209 -17.59 -4.47 -7.89
N LEU A 210 -16.26 -4.47 -7.77
CA LEU A 210 -15.28 -4.13 -8.81
C LEU A 210 -14.57 -5.39 -9.34
N SER A 211 -14.80 -6.58 -8.75
CA SER A 211 -13.96 -7.77 -8.97
C SER A 211 -14.51 -8.70 -10.06
N GLN A 212 -14.24 -8.35 -11.32
CA GLN A 212 -13.83 -9.37 -12.30
C GLN A 212 -12.31 -9.59 -12.26
N GLN A 213 -11.60 -8.84 -11.43
CA GLN A 213 -10.15 -8.91 -11.23
C GLN A 213 -9.76 -10.14 -10.41
N THR A 214 -8.93 -11.00 -11.01
CA THR A 214 -8.37 -12.20 -10.35
C THR A 214 -7.24 -11.89 -9.36
N GLN A 215 -6.85 -10.61 -9.25
CA GLN A 215 -5.70 -10.16 -8.46
C GLN A 215 -6.09 -9.21 -7.31
N ALA A 216 -7.37 -9.19 -6.94
CA ALA A 216 -7.89 -8.38 -5.85
C ALA A 216 -8.33 -9.26 -4.67
N LEU A 217 -7.92 -8.89 -3.46
CA LEU A 217 -8.34 -9.53 -2.21
C LEU A 217 -8.97 -8.49 -1.28
N SER A 218 -10.11 -8.81 -0.69
CA SER A 218 -10.78 -7.95 0.29
C SER A 218 -11.01 -8.72 1.59
N VAL A 219 -10.54 -8.16 2.69
CA VAL A 219 -10.64 -8.75 4.02
C VAL A 219 -11.09 -7.72 5.04
N VAL A 220 -11.59 -8.21 6.18
CA VAL A 220 -11.85 -7.38 7.36
C VAL A 220 -10.77 -7.73 8.39
N SER A 221 -10.23 -6.74 9.09
CA SER A 221 -9.16 -6.93 10.09
C SER A 221 -9.50 -7.98 11.17
N THR A 222 -10.78 -8.13 11.51
CA THR A 222 -11.28 -9.17 12.42
C THR A 222 -11.14 -10.59 11.87
N ALA A 223 -11.11 -10.76 10.54
CA ALA A 223 -10.92 -12.04 9.86
C ALA A 223 -9.46 -12.31 9.49
N VAL A 224 -8.58 -11.31 9.56
CA VAL A 224 -7.15 -11.49 9.27
C VAL A 224 -6.52 -12.36 10.36
N PRO A 225 -5.91 -13.51 10.00
CA PRO A 225 -5.25 -14.39 10.96
C PRO A 225 -4.23 -13.65 11.83
N ARG A 226 -4.18 -13.97 13.12
CA ARG A 226 -3.32 -13.33 14.14
C ARG A 226 -3.59 -11.83 14.37
N THR A 227 -4.54 -11.23 13.65
CA THR A 227 -5.04 -9.87 13.91
C THR A 227 -6.25 -9.94 14.82
N TRP A 228 -7.33 -10.60 14.37
CA TRP A 228 -8.59 -10.84 15.12
C TRP A 228 -9.11 -9.64 15.92
N ALA A 229 -8.88 -8.44 15.41
CA ALA A 229 -9.17 -7.20 16.10
C ALA A 229 -9.89 -6.26 15.16
N SER A 230 -10.99 -5.69 15.64
CA SER A 230 -11.59 -4.55 14.97
C SER A 230 -10.84 -3.29 15.35
N THR A 231 -10.59 -2.45 14.36
CA THR A 231 -9.86 -1.19 14.48
C THR A 231 -10.83 -0.05 14.21
N ASP A 232 -10.69 1.06 14.93
CA ASP A 232 -11.29 2.31 14.47
C ASP A 232 -10.58 2.82 13.20
N HIS A 233 -11.13 3.88 12.61
CA HIS A 233 -10.68 4.40 11.32
C HIS A 233 -9.19 4.75 11.28
N LEU A 234 -8.66 5.33 12.36
CA LEU A 234 -7.27 5.76 12.42
C LEU A 234 -6.37 4.63 12.90
N SER A 235 -6.80 3.89 13.91
CA SER A 235 -6.01 2.82 14.53
C SER A 235 -5.71 1.65 13.62
N ILE A 236 -6.40 1.50 12.49
CA ILE A 236 -6.05 0.50 11.49
C ILE A 236 -4.58 0.63 11.07
N VAL A 237 -4.04 1.85 10.95
CA VAL A 237 -2.65 2.10 10.50
C VAL A 237 -1.59 1.86 11.58
N TRP A 238 -1.99 1.72 12.84
CA TRP A 238 -1.09 1.43 13.97
C TRP A 238 -1.49 0.22 14.80
N CYS A 239 -2.49 -0.55 14.36
CA CYS A 239 -2.85 -1.83 14.94
C CYS A 239 -1.68 -2.80 14.76
N LYS A 240 -0.91 -3.01 15.83
CA LYS A 240 0.34 -3.78 15.79
C LYS A 240 0.16 -5.15 15.15
N GLN A 241 -0.92 -5.85 15.48
CA GLN A 241 -1.18 -7.18 14.93
C GLN A 241 -1.37 -7.17 13.41
N LEU A 242 -2.12 -6.18 12.90
CA LEU A 242 -2.33 -6.00 11.46
C LEU A 242 -1.03 -5.60 10.76
N GLN A 243 -0.30 -4.62 11.30
CA GLN A 243 0.95 -4.17 10.69
C GLN A 243 2.01 -5.29 10.70
N LEU A 244 2.05 -6.14 11.72
CA LEU A 244 2.89 -7.35 11.72
C LEU A 244 2.48 -8.33 10.61
N ALA A 245 1.20 -8.53 10.34
CA ALA A 245 0.74 -9.37 9.23
C ALA A 245 1.14 -8.76 7.87
N THR A 246 0.96 -7.45 7.70
CA THR A 246 1.39 -6.72 6.49
C THR A 246 2.89 -6.83 6.25
N ILE A 247 3.72 -6.58 7.26
CA ILE A 247 5.18 -6.66 7.09
C ILE A 247 5.64 -8.11 6.83
N ARG A 248 5.09 -9.12 7.50
CA ARG A 248 5.40 -10.52 7.20
C ARG A 248 5.09 -10.86 5.74
N ALA A 249 3.92 -10.45 5.26
CA ALA A 249 3.56 -10.62 3.86
C ALA A 249 4.54 -9.89 2.93
N PHE A 250 4.97 -8.67 3.27
CA PHE A 250 5.96 -7.94 2.46
C PHE A 250 7.29 -8.68 2.34
N PHE A 251 7.82 -9.22 3.44
CA PHE A 251 9.05 -10.02 3.40
C PHE A 251 8.88 -11.33 2.60
N ASP A 252 7.75 -12.02 2.72
CA ASP A 252 7.48 -13.24 1.95
C ASP A 252 7.19 -12.96 0.46
N LEU A 253 6.93 -11.71 0.10
CA LEU A 253 6.75 -11.25 -1.27
C LEU A 253 8.08 -10.94 -1.97
N ILE A 254 9.20 -10.88 -1.24
CA ILE A 254 10.51 -10.57 -1.81
C ILE A 254 10.94 -11.71 -2.74
N ASP A 255 11.52 -11.33 -3.86
CA ASP A 255 12.08 -12.22 -4.86
C ASP A 255 13.60 -12.15 -4.79
N ASP A 256 14.23 -13.25 -4.36
CA ASP A 256 15.67 -13.31 -4.07
C ASP A 256 16.55 -12.95 -5.28
N ASP A 257 16.08 -13.25 -6.49
CA ASP A 257 16.82 -12.98 -7.73
C ASP A 257 16.86 -11.48 -8.05
N THR A 258 15.78 -10.77 -7.72
CA THR A 258 15.64 -9.34 -8.04
C THR A 258 15.88 -8.43 -6.84
N LYS A 259 15.89 -8.99 -5.62
CA LYS A 259 15.86 -8.28 -4.33
C LYS A 259 14.72 -7.26 -4.20
N GLN A 260 13.66 -7.42 -5.00
CA GLN A 260 12.48 -6.56 -5.01
C GLN A 260 11.22 -7.39 -4.73
N ILE A 261 10.06 -6.74 -4.53
CA ILE A 261 8.79 -7.48 -4.48
C ILE A 261 8.57 -8.19 -5.82
N THR A 262 8.31 -9.50 -5.77
CA THR A 262 8.10 -10.35 -6.94
C THR A 262 7.13 -9.73 -7.94
N MET A 263 7.37 -9.92 -9.24
CA MET A 263 6.43 -9.48 -10.28
C MET A 263 5.36 -10.52 -10.59
N LYS A 264 5.51 -11.76 -10.09
CA LYS A 264 4.65 -12.91 -10.41
C LYS A 264 3.30 -12.79 -9.68
N PRO A 265 2.17 -12.55 -10.38
CA PRO A 265 0.89 -12.32 -9.69
C PRO A 265 0.38 -13.53 -8.89
N LYS A 266 0.67 -14.75 -9.36
CA LYS A 266 0.32 -15.98 -8.64
C LYS A 266 1.02 -16.05 -7.28
N LYS A 267 2.33 -15.75 -7.22
CA LYS A 267 3.09 -15.68 -5.96
C LYS A 267 2.53 -14.61 -5.04
N LYS A 268 2.25 -13.41 -5.57
CA LYS A 268 1.61 -12.34 -4.80
C LYS A 268 0.32 -12.81 -4.14
N MET A 269 -0.55 -13.45 -4.91
CA MET A 269 -1.82 -13.93 -4.38
C MET A 269 -1.68 -15.08 -3.41
N ALA A 270 -0.73 -16.00 -3.61
CA ALA A 270 -0.44 -17.06 -2.65
C ALA A 270 0.00 -16.49 -1.29
N VAL A 271 0.96 -15.55 -1.28
CA VAL A 271 1.45 -14.90 -0.06
C VAL A 271 0.33 -14.10 0.63
N LEU A 272 -0.44 -13.30 -0.13
CA LEU A 272 -1.54 -12.52 0.42
C LEU A 272 -2.64 -13.42 1.00
N ASN A 273 -3.00 -14.53 0.35
CA ASN A 273 -3.96 -15.48 0.91
C ASN A 273 -3.42 -16.15 2.19
N HIS A 274 -2.13 -16.49 2.24
CA HIS A 274 -1.52 -17.08 3.43
C HIS A 274 -1.60 -16.14 4.65
N HIS A 275 -1.25 -14.87 4.50
CA HIS A 275 -1.23 -13.94 5.64
C HIS A 275 -2.59 -13.35 5.99
N PHE A 276 -3.51 -13.21 5.02
CA PHE A 276 -4.77 -12.48 5.22
C PHE A 276 -6.03 -13.34 5.19
N ILE A 277 -5.96 -14.60 4.73
CA ILE A 277 -7.11 -15.52 4.69
C ILE A 277 -6.87 -16.77 5.51
N LYS A 278 -5.73 -17.46 5.31
CA LYS A 278 -5.45 -18.76 5.94
C LYS A 278 -4.00 -18.85 6.37
N TYR A 279 -3.76 -18.70 7.68
CA TYR A 279 -2.44 -18.88 8.28
C TYR A 279 -2.36 -20.22 9.04
N PRO A 280 -1.70 -21.26 8.48
CA PRO A 280 -1.64 -22.59 9.10
C PRO A 280 -0.62 -22.70 10.24
N ALA A 281 -0.21 -21.58 10.85
CA ALA A 281 0.88 -21.52 11.85
C ALA A 281 2.25 -22.02 11.36
N LYS A 282 2.45 -22.09 10.03
CA LYS A 282 3.72 -22.42 9.38
C LYS A 282 4.24 -21.23 8.57
N PRO A 283 5.55 -21.14 8.29
CA PRO A 283 6.08 -20.19 7.30
C PRO A 283 5.40 -20.35 5.93
N PHE A 284 5.41 -19.30 5.12
CA PHE A 284 4.96 -19.41 3.74
C PHE A 284 5.95 -20.27 2.93
N GLU A 285 5.43 -21.28 2.22
CA GLU A 285 6.18 -22.10 1.28
C GLU A 285 5.53 -21.96 -0.11
N GLU A 286 6.30 -21.58 -1.13
CA GLU A 286 5.77 -21.35 -2.49
C GLU A 286 5.32 -22.66 -3.16
N ILE A 287 5.91 -23.79 -2.77
CA ILE A 287 5.51 -25.15 -3.14
C ILE A 287 5.19 -25.88 -1.83
N PRO A 288 3.93 -26.23 -1.56
CA PRO A 288 3.62 -27.07 -0.40
C PRO A 288 4.32 -28.42 -0.58
N ASN A 289 5.09 -28.86 0.40
CA ASN A 289 5.53 -30.25 0.45
C ASN A 289 4.30 -31.16 0.55
N ILE A 290 3.88 -31.76 -0.58
CA ILE A 290 2.75 -32.71 -0.65
C ILE A 290 3.10 -34.06 0.01
N VAL A 291 4.36 -34.26 0.44
CA VAL A 291 4.85 -35.53 0.97
C VAL A 291 4.94 -35.47 2.50
N ALA A 292 3.85 -35.79 3.22
CA ALA A 292 3.96 -36.24 4.62
C ALA A 292 2.72 -36.93 5.22
N ASP A 293 1.50 -36.82 4.68
CA ASP A 293 0.29 -37.24 5.43
C ASP A 293 -0.51 -38.43 4.85
N LEU A 294 0.08 -39.25 3.96
CA LEU A 294 -0.57 -40.48 3.49
C LEU A 294 0.39 -41.68 3.50
N THR A 295 0.87 -42.04 4.70
CA THR A 295 1.31 -43.42 5.00
C THR A 295 0.71 -43.88 6.32
N GLY A 296 -0.61 -43.73 6.46
CA GLY A 296 -1.37 -44.56 7.40
C GLY A 296 -1.49 -45.95 6.80
N VAL A 297 -0.55 -46.83 7.15
CA VAL A 297 -0.66 -48.27 6.87
C VAL A 297 -1.87 -48.79 7.65
N LEU A 298 -2.81 -49.39 6.93
CA LEU A 298 -3.97 -50.14 7.45
C LEU A 298 -3.53 -51.32 8.33
#